data_AF-A0A935T5H0-F1
#
_entry.id   AF-A0A935T5H0-F1
#
_cell.length_a   1.000
_cell.length_b   1.000
_cell.length_c   1.000
_cell.angle_alpha   90.00
_cell.angle_beta   90.00
_cell.angle_gamma   90.00
#
_symmetry.space_group_name_H-M   'P 1'
#
loop_
_entity.id
_entity.type
_entity.pdbx_description
1 polymer ?
#
loop_
_entity_poly.entity_id
_entity_poly.type
_entity_poly.pdbx_seq_one_letter_code
_entity_poly.pdbx_strand_id
1 'polypeptide(L)'
;MRTETKSRNLSIAQAVLEGLPVKDVSRQSGLSKNRCYQLVHSICSRLNPELYDSLRVSGQRLVPLAALRKFTGEFLVPLDVEDDSVTRDTPIHKLTKLSTITLHALNSEGIKTVGDLMNCRVGYLNKIPLLGKVGILRIQESLQSIKID
;
A
#
# COMPACT_ATOMS: atom_id res chain seq x y z
N MET A 1 -14.49 -14.20 2.43
CA MET A 1 -13.59 -14.70 1.35
C MET A 1 -12.57 -13.70 0.80
N ARG A 2 -12.74 -12.35 0.89
CA ARG A 2 -11.71 -11.38 0.40
C ARG A 2 -10.53 -11.13 1.36
N THR A 3 -10.68 -11.46 2.65
CA THR A 3 -9.68 -11.26 3.71
C THR A 3 -8.53 -12.27 3.63
N GLU A 4 -8.82 -13.55 3.32
CA GLU A 4 -7.80 -14.61 3.24
C GLU A 4 -6.79 -14.39 2.11
N THR A 5 -7.23 -13.92 0.94
CA THR A 5 -6.32 -13.69 -0.20
C THR A 5 -5.39 -12.49 0.03
N LYS A 6 -5.85 -11.46 0.75
CA LYS A 6 -5.00 -10.33 1.17
C LYS A 6 -3.94 -10.79 2.16
N SER A 7 -4.30 -11.64 3.11
CA SER A 7 -3.38 -12.23 4.09
C SER A 7 -2.31 -13.10 3.40
N ARG A 8 -2.71 -14.00 2.49
CA ARG A 8 -1.76 -14.88 1.78
C ARG A 8 -0.72 -14.13 0.94
N ASN A 9 -1.13 -13.12 0.18
CA ASN A 9 -0.20 -12.35 -0.65
C ASN A 9 0.81 -11.57 0.19
N LEU A 10 0.35 -11.09 1.35
CA LEU A 10 1.18 -10.39 2.30
C LEU A 10 2.22 -11.31 2.94
N SER A 11 1.81 -12.49 3.40
CA SER A 11 2.74 -13.49 3.94
C SER A 11 3.80 -13.91 2.93
N ILE A 12 3.43 -13.99 1.63
CA ILE A 12 4.38 -14.27 0.55
C ILE A 12 5.41 -13.14 0.40
N ALA A 13 4.96 -11.88 0.39
CA ALA A 13 5.89 -10.76 0.27
C ALA A 13 6.77 -10.62 1.50
N GLN A 14 6.20 -10.78 2.69
CA GLN A 14 6.90 -10.77 3.96
C GLN A 14 8.02 -11.81 3.99
N ALA A 15 7.71 -13.08 3.69
CA ALA A 15 8.71 -14.15 3.65
C ALA A 15 9.88 -13.81 2.71
N VAL A 16 9.59 -13.26 1.53
CA VAL A 16 10.65 -12.88 0.57
C VAL A 16 11.49 -11.70 1.07
N LEU A 17 10.88 -10.72 1.74
CA LEU A 17 11.55 -9.53 2.30
C LEU A 17 12.37 -9.86 3.55
N GLU A 18 11.94 -10.82 4.36
CA GLU A 18 12.67 -11.34 5.52
C GLU A 18 13.86 -12.22 5.13
N GLY A 19 14.02 -12.51 3.84
CA GLY A 19 15.23 -13.13 3.30
C GLY A 19 15.02 -14.52 2.70
N LEU A 20 13.81 -15.11 2.80
CA LEU A 20 13.59 -16.44 2.23
C LEU A 20 13.83 -16.43 0.72
N PRO A 21 14.47 -17.47 0.16
CA PRO A 21 14.67 -17.59 -1.27
C PRO A 21 13.33 -17.65 -2.00
N VAL A 22 13.18 -16.85 -3.07
CA VAL A 22 11.95 -16.79 -3.88
C VAL A 22 11.55 -18.17 -4.44
N LYS A 23 12.53 -19.05 -4.69
CA LYS A 23 12.28 -20.43 -5.13
C LYS A 23 11.49 -21.23 -4.08
N ASP A 24 11.82 -21.04 -2.81
CA ASP A 24 11.21 -21.80 -1.72
C ASP A 24 9.81 -21.26 -1.41
N VAL A 25 9.66 -19.92 -1.38
CA VAL A 25 8.36 -19.27 -1.25
C VAL A 25 7.43 -19.63 -2.41
N SER A 26 7.95 -19.70 -3.64
CA SER A 26 7.20 -20.13 -4.83
C SER A 26 6.67 -21.56 -4.67
N ARG A 27 7.50 -22.48 -4.16
CA ARG A 27 7.10 -23.88 -3.92
C ARG A 27 6.05 -24.01 -2.82
N GLN A 28 6.24 -23.30 -1.71
CA GLN A 28 5.31 -23.32 -0.56
C GLN A 28 3.96 -22.68 -0.89
N SER A 29 3.97 -21.59 -1.67
CA SER A 29 2.76 -20.86 -2.03
C SER A 29 2.06 -21.37 -3.29
N GLY A 30 2.67 -22.30 -4.05
CA GLY A 30 2.13 -22.77 -5.33
C GLY A 30 2.06 -21.68 -6.42
N LEU A 31 2.79 -20.58 -6.27
CA LEU A 31 2.87 -19.50 -7.25
C LEU A 31 4.15 -19.59 -8.06
N SER A 32 4.16 -19.03 -9.28
CA SER A 32 5.39 -18.90 -10.04
C SER A 32 6.35 -17.88 -9.39
N LYS A 33 7.66 -18.05 -9.60
CA LYS A 33 8.68 -17.09 -9.10
C LYS A 33 8.39 -15.66 -9.54
N ASN A 34 8.02 -15.46 -10.81
CA ASN A 34 7.64 -14.14 -11.33
C ASN A 34 6.44 -13.55 -10.59
N ARG A 35 5.45 -14.37 -10.23
CA ARG A 35 4.31 -13.90 -9.46
C ARG A 35 4.71 -13.48 -8.05
N CYS A 36 5.61 -14.23 -7.39
CA CYS A 36 6.17 -13.82 -6.10
C CYS A 36 6.90 -12.47 -6.19
N TYR A 37 7.74 -12.27 -7.22
CA TYR A 37 8.40 -10.97 -7.45
C TYR A 37 7.38 -9.84 -7.63
N GLN A 38 6.38 -10.03 -8.49
CA GLN A 38 5.32 -9.03 -8.70
C GLN A 38 4.59 -8.67 -7.41
N LEU A 39 4.29 -9.66 -6.56
CA LEU A 39 3.63 -9.43 -5.28
C LEU A 39 4.50 -8.59 -4.35
N VAL A 40 5.79 -8.90 -4.22
CA VAL A 40 6.72 -8.11 -3.41
C VAL A 40 6.75 -6.66 -3.87
N HIS A 41 6.97 -6.42 -5.17
CA HIS A 41 7.02 -5.06 -5.71
C HIS A 41 5.72 -4.31 -5.51
N SER A 42 4.58 -4.96 -5.79
CA SER A 42 3.26 -4.36 -5.61
C SER A 42 2.95 -4.05 -4.15
N ILE A 43 3.47 -4.83 -3.21
CA ILE A 43 3.24 -4.62 -1.78
C ILE A 43 4.17 -3.52 -1.26
N CYS A 44 5.46 -3.54 -1.57
CA CYS A 44 6.40 -2.49 -1.17
C CYS A 44 5.99 -1.12 -1.73
N SER A 45 5.63 -1.05 -3.02
CA SER A 45 5.17 0.20 -3.64
C SER A 45 3.85 0.71 -3.06
N ARG A 46 3.07 -0.16 -2.42
CA ARG A 46 1.82 0.20 -1.74
C ARG A 46 2.07 0.65 -0.31
N LEU A 47 2.91 -0.07 0.43
CA LEU A 47 3.12 0.18 1.86
C LEU A 47 4.00 1.39 2.11
N ASN A 48 4.95 1.68 1.22
CA ASN A 48 5.71 2.94 1.28
C ASN A 48 6.15 3.35 -0.14
N PRO A 49 5.30 4.05 -0.91
CA PRO A 49 5.59 4.43 -2.29
C PRO A 49 6.81 5.35 -2.41
N GLU A 50 6.99 6.27 -1.46
CA GLU A 50 8.09 7.24 -1.50
C GLU A 50 9.43 6.55 -1.29
N LEU A 51 9.52 5.67 -0.29
CA LEU A 51 10.71 4.83 -0.09
C LEU A 51 10.94 3.91 -1.30
N TYR A 52 9.88 3.26 -1.80
CA TYR A 52 9.99 2.38 -2.96
C TYR A 52 10.57 3.12 -4.18
N ASP A 53 10.06 4.30 -4.50
CA ASP A 53 10.56 5.10 -5.62
C ASP A 53 11.97 5.64 -5.36
N SER A 54 12.33 5.98 -4.12
CA SER A 54 13.69 6.42 -3.76
C SER A 54 14.74 5.33 -3.94
N LEU A 55 14.36 4.06 -3.78
CA LEU A 55 15.23 2.90 -3.97
C LEU A 55 15.36 2.48 -5.43
N ARG A 56 14.57 3.08 -6.34
CA ARG A 56 14.58 2.74 -7.75
C ARG A 56 15.83 3.33 -8.41
N VAL A 57 16.71 2.46 -8.88
CA VAL A 57 17.90 2.84 -9.63
C VAL A 57 17.51 3.35 -11.02
N SER A 58 18.15 4.43 -11.47
CA SER A 58 17.91 4.99 -12.81
C SER A 58 18.10 3.93 -13.90
N GLY A 59 17.15 3.85 -14.83
CA GLY A 59 17.13 2.84 -15.90
C GLY A 59 16.53 1.49 -15.52
N GLN A 60 16.15 1.25 -14.25
CA GLN A 60 15.47 0.02 -13.85
C GLN A 60 13.96 0.21 -13.70
N ARG A 61 13.19 -0.74 -14.24
CA ARG A 61 11.73 -0.76 -14.12
C ARG A 61 11.26 -1.10 -12.71
N LEU A 62 12.04 -1.88 -11.97
CA LEU A 62 11.70 -2.37 -10.62
C LEU A 62 12.89 -2.14 -9.68
N VAL A 63 12.60 -1.91 -8.41
CA VAL A 63 13.61 -1.79 -7.35
C VAL A 63 14.32 -3.13 -7.17
N PRO A 64 15.65 -3.19 -7.01
CA PRO A 64 16.33 -4.44 -6.69
C PRO A 64 15.80 -5.08 -5.40
N LEU A 65 15.55 -6.39 -5.41
CA LEU A 65 15.06 -7.09 -4.21
C LEU A 65 16.02 -6.94 -3.02
N ALA A 66 17.32 -6.91 -3.28
CA ALA A 66 18.34 -6.68 -2.25
C ALA A 66 18.20 -5.29 -1.59
N ALA A 67 17.76 -4.27 -2.33
CA ALA A 67 17.47 -2.96 -1.76
C ALA A 67 16.20 -3.01 -0.89
N LEU A 68 15.12 -3.63 -1.38
CA LEU A 68 13.88 -3.79 -0.61
C LEU A 68 14.11 -4.50 0.73
N ARG A 69 14.95 -5.54 0.75
CA ARG A 69 15.32 -6.30 1.96
C ARG A 69 16.06 -5.48 3.01
N LYS A 70 16.77 -4.42 2.63
CA LYS A 70 17.44 -3.53 3.59
C LYS A 70 16.45 -2.66 4.37
N PHE A 71 15.27 -2.46 3.81
CA PHE A 71 14.21 -1.62 4.38
C PHE A 71 12.97 -2.45 4.72
N THR A 72 13.15 -3.74 5.01
CA THR A 72 12.05 -4.65 5.38
C THR A 72 11.21 -4.09 6.52
N GLY A 73 11.83 -3.49 7.54
CA GLY A 73 11.13 -2.82 8.62
C GLY A 73 10.19 -1.74 8.10
N GLU A 74 10.66 -0.82 7.26
CA GLU A 74 9.82 0.27 6.74
C GLU A 74 8.70 -0.20 5.79
N PHE A 75 8.92 -1.29 5.06
CA PHE A 75 7.87 -1.86 4.22
C PHE A 75 6.87 -2.71 5.01
N LEU A 76 7.27 -3.36 6.10
CA LEU A 76 6.41 -4.27 6.86
C LEU A 76 5.80 -3.64 8.13
N VAL A 77 6.26 -2.47 8.56
CA VAL A 77 5.78 -1.78 9.78
C VAL A 77 4.32 -1.26 9.78
N PRO A 78 3.53 -1.18 8.68
CA PRO A 78 2.16 -0.65 8.80
C PRO A 78 1.06 -1.73 8.66
N LEU A 79 1.15 -2.85 9.37
CA LEU A 79 0.10 -3.87 9.37
C LEU A 79 -0.73 -3.95 10.65
N ASP A 80 -0.20 -3.44 11.76
CA ASP A 80 -0.88 -3.41 13.06
C ASP A 80 -1.34 -2.00 13.47
N VAL A 81 -1.29 -1.03 12.56
CA VAL A 81 -1.90 0.29 12.82
C VAL A 81 -3.41 0.12 12.62
N GLU A 82 -4.12 -0.18 13.70
CA GLU A 82 -5.56 0.08 13.75
C GLU A 82 -5.78 1.54 13.34
N ASP A 83 -6.76 1.79 12.46
CA ASP A 83 -7.08 3.13 11.93
C ASP A 83 -7.38 4.17 13.06
N ASP A 84 -7.45 3.70 14.30
CA ASP A 84 -7.76 4.43 15.53
C ASP A 84 -6.61 5.36 16.00
N SER A 85 -5.39 5.22 15.47
CA SER A 85 -4.24 6.09 15.80
C SER A 85 -3.84 7.07 14.68
N VAL A 86 -4.69 7.20 13.66
CA VAL A 86 -4.42 8.03 12.47
C VAL A 86 -4.54 9.52 12.80
N THR A 87 -3.48 10.28 12.54
CA THR A 87 -3.46 11.75 12.67
C THR A 87 -3.56 12.43 11.30
N ARG A 88 -3.73 13.76 11.27
CA ARG A 88 -3.78 14.54 10.01
C ARG A 88 -2.53 14.35 9.14
N ASP A 89 -1.35 14.22 9.74
CA ASP A 89 -0.08 14.05 9.02
C ASP A 89 0.16 12.61 8.56
N THR A 90 -0.74 11.69 8.92
CA THR A 90 -0.62 10.29 8.53
C THR A 90 -0.72 10.16 7.01
N PRO A 91 0.24 9.49 6.36
CA PRO A 91 0.17 9.25 4.92
C PRO A 91 -1.06 8.42 4.53
N ILE A 92 -1.73 8.77 3.43
CA ILE A 92 -2.97 8.08 2.99
C ILE A 92 -2.77 6.59 2.74
N HIS A 93 -1.56 6.16 2.39
CA HIS A 93 -1.27 4.75 2.13
C HIS A 93 -1.34 3.87 3.39
N LYS A 94 -1.31 4.48 4.58
CA LYS A 94 -1.55 3.80 5.86
C LYS A 94 -3.04 3.56 6.14
N LEU A 95 -3.96 4.14 5.37
CA LEU A 95 -5.40 3.89 5.53
C LEU A 95 -5.78 2.50 5.00
N THR A 96 -5.94 1.55 5.91
CA THR A 96 -6.11 0.12 5.59
C THR A 96 -7.47 -0.19 4.93
N LYS A 97 -8.48 0.64 5.19
CA LYS A 97 -9.84 0.54 4.62
C LYS A 97 -9.92 0.94 3.15
N LEU A 98 -8.97 1.73 2.65
CA LEU A 98 -8.96 2.17 1.26
C LEU A 98 -8.45 1.08 0.31
N SER A 99 -9.04 1.03 -0.88
CA SER A 99 -8.58 0.10 -1.91
C SER A 99 -7.30 0.62 -2.56
N THR A 100 -6.46 -0.27 -3.08
CA THR A 100 -5.23 0.13 -3.79
C THR A 100 -5.50 1.08 -4.97
N ILE A 101 -6.61 0.87 -5.68
CA ILE A 101 -7.01 1.73 -6.81
C ILE A 101 -7.37 3.13 -6.29
N THR A 102 -8.09 3.20 -5.16
CA THR A 102 -8.42 4.46 -4.49
C THR A 102 -7.17 5.19 -4.04
N LEU A 103 -6.24 4.50 -3.37
CA LEU A 103 -4.96 5.07 -2.93
C LEU A 103 -4.13 5.58 -4.11
N HIS A 104 -4.07 4.83 -5.20
CA HIS A 104 -3.35 5.22 -6.40
C HIS A 104 -3.97 6.48 -7.04
N ALA A 105 -5.29 6.52 -7.17
CA ALA A 105 -6.01 7.67 -7.70
C ALA A 105 -5.77 8.94 -6.87
N LEU A 106 -5.83 8.84 -5.53
CA LEU A 106 -5.54 9.95 -4.63
C LEU A 106 -4.09 10.43 -4.74
N ASN A 107 -3.13 9.51 -4.72
CA ASN A 107 -1.71 9.87 -4.80
C ASN A 107 -1.35 10.52 -6.15
N SER A 108 -2.01 10.11 -7.23
CA SER A 108 -1.81 10.68 -8.58
C SER A 108 -2.29 12.13 -8.66
N GLU A 109 -3.21 12.53 -7.78
CA GLU A 109 -3.74 13.88 -7.64
C GLU A 109 -2.99 14.70 -6.57
N GLY A 110 -1.88 14.18 -6.05
CA GLY A 110 -1.06 14.85 -5.04
C GLY A 110 -1.63 14.81 -3.62
N ILE A 111 -2.70 14.03 -3.39
CA ILE A 111 -3.26 13.82 -2.06
C ILE A 111 -2.41 12.76 -1.36
N LYS A 112 -1.56 13.17 -0.42
CA LYS A 112 -0.55 12.29 0.19
C LYS A 112 -0.81 11.99 1.66
N THR A 113 -1.47 12.90 2.37
CA THR A 113 -1.78 12.79 3.79
C THR A 113 -3.29 12.76 4.04
N VAL A 114 -3.68 12.29 5.23
CA VAL A 114 -5.07 12.36 5.71
C VAL A 114 -5.55 13.82 5.74
N GLY A 115 -4.68 14.75 6.13
CA GLY A 115 -4.96 16.18 6.11
C GLY A 115 -5.30 16.69 4.70
N ASP A 116 -4.55 16.29 3.68
CA ASP A 116 -4.85 16.63 2.28
C ASP A 116 -6.22 16.09 1.88
N LEU A 117 -6.52 14.85 2.27
CA LEU A 117 -7.77 14.18 1.95
C LEU A 117 -8.97 14.82 2.67
N MET A 118 -8.80 15.24 3.92
CA MET A 118 -9.81 15.96 4.70
C MET A 118 -10.10 17.36 4.16
N ASN A 119 -9.08 18.03 3.64
CA ASN A 119 -9.21 19.36 3.04
C ASN A 119 -9.80 19.30 1.62
N CYS A 120 -9.84 18.11 1.00
CA CYS A 120 -10.45 17.92 -0.32
C CYS A 120 -11.98 17.96 -0.26
N ARG A 121 -12.58 18.81 -1.09
CA ARG A 121 -14.03 18.83 -1.27
C ARG A 121 -14.51 17.56 -1.97
N VAL A 122 -15.65 17.01 -1.56
CA VAL A 122 -16.28 15.84 -2.19
C VAL A 122 -16.50 16.04 -3.69
N GLY A 123 -16.81 17.27 -4.13
CA GLY A 123 -16.94 17.60 -5.55
C GLY A 123 -15.64 17.48 -6.36
N TYR A 124 -14.47 17.63 -5.72
CA TYR A 124 -13.16 17.36 -6.33
C TYR A 124 -12.92 15.86 -6.43
N LEU A 125 -13.17 15.11 -5.36
CA LEU A 125 -13.02 13.65 -5.33
C LEU A 125 -13.84 12.96 -6.44
N ASN A 126 -15.05 13.44 -6.72
CA ASN A 126 -15.89 12.91 -7.80
C ASN A 126 -15.30 13.12 -9.21
N LYS A 127 -14.35 14.04 -9.38
CA LYS A 127 -13.69 14.30 -10.66
C LYS A 127 -12.42 13.49 -10.84
N ILE A 128 -11.91 12.85 -9.78
CA ILE A 128 -10.69 12.06 -9.84
C ILE A 128 -10.95 10.81 -10.69
N PRO A 129 -10.19 10.59 -11.78
CA PRO A 129 -10.29 9.37 -12.56
C PRO A 129 -10.08 8.13 -11.70
N LEU A 130 -10.81 7.05 -11.97
CA LEU A 130 -10.77 5.79 -11.21
C LEU A 130 -11.37 5.84 -9.80
N LEU A 131 -11.77 7.03 -9.30
CA LEU A 131 -12.43 7.20 -8.01
C LEU A 131 -13.96 7.10 -8.18
N GLY A 132 -14.48 5.87 -8.20
CA GLY A 132 -15.93 5.64 -8.26
C GLY A 132 -16.65 5.97 -6.94
N LYS A 133 -17.99 6.02 -6.97
CA LYS A 133 -18.85 6.27 -5.79
C LYS A 133 -18.51 5.38 -4.58
N VAL A 134 -18.17 4.12 -4.83
CA VAL A 134 -17.75 3.16 -3.76
C VAL A 134 -16.41 3.55 -3.14
N GLY A 135 -15.47 4.07 -3.92
CA GLY A 135 -14.19 4.57 -3.40
C GLY A 135 -14.37 5.80 -2.52
N ILE A 136 -15.26 6.71 -2.94
CA ILE A 136 -15.61 7.92 -2.18
C ILE A 136 -16.30 7.57 -0.87
N LEU A 137 -17.26 6.66 -0.88
CA LEU A 137 -17.92 6.17 0.33
C LEU A 137 -16.90 5.61 1.33
N ARG A 138 -15.96 4.78 0.86
CA ARG A 138 -14.91 4.22 1.73
C ARG A 138 -13.96 5.27 2.27
N ILE A 139 -13.67 6.33 1.50
CA ILE A 139 -12.93 7.48 1.99
C ILE A 139 -13.69 8.14 3.14
N GLN A 140 -14.98 8.40 2.97
CA GLN A 140 -15.80 9.02 4.01
C GLN A 140 -15.90 8.14 5.26
N GLU A 141 -16.12 6.84 5.11
CA GLU A 141 -16.12 5.88 6.22
C GLU A 141 -14.78 5.86 6.95
N SER A 142 -13.67 5.86 6.20
CA SER A 142 -12.32 5.88 6.78
C SER A 142 -12.08 7.18 7.56
N LEU A 143 -12.48 8.33 7.01
CA LEU A 143 -12.34 9.62 7.68
C LEU A 143 -13.23 9.75 8.92
N GLN A 144 -14.44 9.19 8.90
CA GLN A 144 -15.34 9.19 10.06
C GLN A 144 -14.83 8.34 11.23
N SER A 145 -14.06 7.28 10.94
CA SER A 145 -13.43 6.47 11.98
C SER A 145 -12.19 7.10 12.63
N ILE A 146 -11.65 8.18 12.06
CA ILE A 146 -10.47 8.85 12.58
C ILE A 146 -10.91 9.79 13.71
N LYS A 147 -10.51 9.48 14.95
CA LYS A 147 -10.61 10.42 16.07
C LYS A 147 -9.50 11.45 15.92
N ILE A 148 -9.90 12.70 15.73
CA ILE A 148 -8.97 13.83 15.66
C ILE A 148 -8.99 14.46 17.05
N ASP A 149 -7.94 14.21 17.83
CA ASP A 149 -7.62 15.01 19.03
C ASP A 149 -7.00 16.36 18.61
#